data_AF-A0A7Y6DN71-F1
#
_entry.id   AF-A0A7Y6DN71-F1
#
_cell.length_a   1.000
_cell.length_b   1.000
_cell.length_c   1.000
_cell.angle_alpha   90.00
_cell.angle_beta   90.00
_cell.angle_gamma   90.00
#
_symmetry.space_group_name_H-M   'P 1'
#
loop_
_entity.id
_entity.type
_entity.pdbx_description
1 polymer ?
#
loop_
_entity_poly.entity_id
_entity_poly.type
_entity_poly.pdbx_seq_one_letter_code
_entity_poly.pdbx_strand_id
1 'polypeptide(L)'
;MPTQLLRTQVTHTPPVVRALQTARETWPDESDGKLLLHLIEEGERSLRDERAAEQSDRLAMLERMSARYADLHFESLDSIREGWPE
;
A
#
# COMPACT_ATOMS: atom_id res chain seq x y z
N MET A 1 20.06 -27.10 16.16
CA MET A 1 19.71 -25.66 16.30
C MET A 1 18.28 -25.49 15.85
N PRO A 2 17.30 -25.26 16.75
CA PRO A 2 15.98 -24.83 16.31
C PRO A 2 16.09 -23.40 15.78
N THR A 3 15.62 -23.15 14.56
CA THR A 3 15.52 -21.81 13.99
C THR A 3 14.50 -21.00 14.79
N GLN A 4 14.82 -19.75 15.16
CA GLN A 4 13.90 -18.85 15.89
C GLN A 4 12.73 -18.35 15.02
N LEU A 5 12.81 -18.54 13.70
CA LEU A 5 11.81 -18.08 12.75
C LEU A 5 10.65 -19.08 12.64
N LEU A 6 9.44 -18.53 12.54
CA LEU A 6 8.23 -19.30 12.29
C LEU A 6 8.29 -19.94 10.90
N ARG A 7 7.88 -21.21 10.82
CA ARG A 7 7.76 -21.92 9.55
C ARG A 7 6.30 -21.90 9.10
N THR A 8 6.06 -21.34 7.93
CA THR A 8 4.76 -21.44 7.25
C THR A 8 4.81 -22.63 6.30
N GLN A 9 3.84 -23.54 6.43
CA GLN A 9 3.65 -24.62 5.46
C GLN A 9 2.64 -24.17 4.40
N VAL A 10 2.96 -24.39 3.14
CA VAL A 10 2.10 -24.05 2.01
C VAL A 10 1.74 -25.33 1.26
N THR A 11 0.45 -25.58 1.12
CA THR A 11 -0.07 -26.68 0.30
C THR A 11 -0.12 -26.23 -1.16
N HIS A 12 0.38 -27.06 -2.09
CA HIS A 12 0.31 -26.84 -3.54
C HIS A 12 -1.13 -27.01 -4.07
N THR A 13 -2.01 -26.10 -3.67
CA THR A 13 -3.34 -25.96 -4.23
C THR A 13 -3.25 -25.48 -5.69
N PRO A 14 -4.30 -25.66 -6.52
CA PRO A 14 -4.25 -25.23 -7.92
C PRO A 14 -3.82 -23.76 -8.13
N PRO A 15 -4.25 -22.79 -7.30
CA PRO A 15 -3.73 -21.42 -7.38
C PRO A 15 -2.22 -21.31 -7.12
N VAL A 16 -1.71 -22.03 -6.11
CA VAL A 16 -0.27 -22.02 -5.79
C VAL A 16 0.54 -22.63 -6.93
N VAL A 17 0.06 -23.73 -7.52
CA VAL A 17 0.71 -24.37 -8.68
C VAL A 17 0.78 -23.40 -9.87
N ARG A 18 -0.31 -22.68 -10.16
CA ARG A 18 -0.31 -21.67 -11.23
C ARG A 18 0.67 -20.54 -10.94
N ALA A 19 0.69 -20.02 -9.70
CA ALA A 19 1.63 -18.97 -9.32
C ALA A 19 3.09 -19.42 -9.48
N LEU A 20 3.40 -20.67 -9.10
CA LEU A 20 4.73 -21.26 -9.29
C LEU A 20 5.08 -21.46 -10.77
N GLN A 21 4.11 -21.82 -11.62
CA GLN A 21 4.33 -21.91 -13.07
C GLN A 21 4.72 -20.56 -13.64
N THR A 22 3.95 -19.51 -13.34
CA THR A 22 4.28 -18.13 -13.74
C THR A 22 5.63 -17.69 -13.19
N ALA A 23 5.94 -18.00 -11.92
CA ALA A 23 7.22 -17.66 -11.32
C ALA A 23 8.41 -18.34 -12.04
N ARG A 24 8.26 -19.59 -12.50
CA ARG A 24 9.30 -20.29 -13.27
C ARG A 24 9.57 -19.68 -14.64
N GLU A 25 8.59 -19.02 -15.23
CA GLU A 25 8.79 -18.29 -16.50
C GLU A 25 9.72 -17.09 -16.29
N THR A 26 9.62 -16.42 -15.13
CA THR A 26 10.44 -15.26 -14.77
C THR A 26 11.80 -15.66 -14.17
N TRP A 27 11.82 -16.66 -13.30
CA TRP A 27 13.00 -17.15 -12.57
C TRP A 27 13.19 -18.65 -12.85
N PRO A 28 13.82 -18.99 -14.00
CA PRO A 28 14.06 -20.38 -14.36
C PRO A 28 15.05 -21.07 -13.41
N ASP A 29 14.98 -22.39 -13.33
CA ASP A 29 15.90 -23.27 -12.59
C ASP A 29 15.94 -23.08 -11.06
N GLU A 30 15.01 -22.31 -10.49
CA GLU A 30 14.90 -22.16 -9.05
C GLU A 30 13.95 -23.18 -8.41
N SER A 31 14.26 -23.54 -7.16
CA SER A 31 13.36 -24.39 -6.36
C SER A 31 12.07 -23.68 -5.99
N ASP A 32 10.98 -24.43 -5.83
CA ASP A 32 9.66 -23.88 -5.47
C ASP A 32 9.69 -23.01 -4.21
N GLY A 33 10.51 -23.34 -3.21
CA GLY A 33 10.66 -22.52 -2.00
C GLY A 33 11.25 -21.13 -2.29
N LYS A 34 12.18 -21.04 -3.24
CA LYS A 34 12.80 -19.78 -3.65
C LYS A 34 11.86 -18.96 -4.53
N LEU A 35 11.09 -19.63 -5.39
CA LEU A 35 10.02 -19.00 -6.17
C LEU A 35 8.92 -18.42 -5.28
N LEU A 36 8.50 -19.14 -4.24
CA LEU A 36 7.54 -18.60 -3.26
C LEU A 36 8.10 -17.37 -2.54
N LEU A 37 9.40 -17.33 -2.25
CA LEU A 37 10.03 -16.15 -1.66
C LEU A 37 9.96 -14.95 -2.61
N HIS A 38 10.35 -15.11 -3.88
CA HIS A 38 10.23 -14.04 -4.88
C HIS A 38 8.80 -13.52 -5.03
N LEU A 39 7.82 -14.43 -5.07
CA LEU A 39 6.41 -14.06 -5.16
C LEU A 39 5.94 -13.27 -3.93
N ILE A 40 6.42 -13.62 -2.73
CA ILE A 40 6.11 -12.88 -1.50
C ILE A 40 6.73 -11.48 -1.55
N GLU A 41 7.97 -11.36 -2.00
CA GLU A 41 8.68 -10.08 -2.11
C GLU A 41 8.04 -9.15 -3.16
N GLU A 42 7.68 -9.68 -4.33
CA GLU A 42 6.97 -8.92 -5.35
C GLU A 42 5.54 -8.54 -4.91
N GLY A 43 4.83 -9.43 -4.23
CA GLY A 43 3.52 -9.12 -3.66
C GLY A 43 3.59 -8.03 -2.59
N GLU A 44 4.62 -8.05 -1.74
CA GLU A 44 4.87 -7.02 -0.74
C GLU A 44 5.15 -5.66 -1.39
N ARG A 45 5.96 -5.63 -2.46
CA ARG A 45 6.24 -4.42 -3.23
C ARG A 45 4.97 -3.86 -3.87
N SER A 46 4.19 -4.68 -4.56
CA SER A 46 2.92 -4.27 -5.18
C SER A 46 1.97 -3.63 -4.16
N LEU A 47 1.80 -4.26 -3.00
CA LEU A 47 0.93 -3.74 -1.93
C LEU A 47 1.46 -2.44 -1.31
N ARG A 48 2.78 -2.20 -1.32
CA ARG A 48 3.35 -0.94 -0.86
C ARG A 48 3.09 0.16 -1.89
N ASP A 49 3.30 -0.14 -3.17
CA ASP A 49 3.16 0.82 -4.27
C ASP A 49 1.70 1.24 -4.46
N GLU A 50 0.75 0.29 -4.35
CA GLU A 50 -0.70 0.57 -4.35
C GLU A 50 -1.09 1.56 -3.24
N ARG A 51 -0.62 1.34 -2.01
CA ARG A 51 -0.91 2.25 -0.88
C ARG A 51 -0.29 3.63 -1.07
N ALA A 52 0.92 3.70 -1.61
CA ALA A 52 1.58 4.96 -1.90
C ALA A 52 0.82 5.75 -2.98
N ALA A 53 0.33 5.06 -4.01
CA ALA A 53 -0.51 5.66 -5.05
C ALA A 53 -1.84 6.18 -4.48
N GLU A 54 -2.55 5.37 -3.69
CA GLU A 54 -3.80 5.79 -3.03
C GLU A 54 -3.61 7.04 -2.14
N GLN A 55 -2.50 7.08 -1.39
CA GLN A 55 -2.16 8.22 -0.55
C GLN A 55 -1.88 9.47 -1.40
N SER A 56 -1.09 9.33 -2.47
CA SER A 56 -0.79 10.40 -3.42
C SER A 56 -2.06 10.96 -4.06
N ASP A 57 -2.96 10.09 -4.52
CA ASP A 57 -4.23 10.49 -5.12
C ASP A 57 -5.13 11.24 -4.14
N ARG A 58 -5.18 10.78 -2.89
CA ARG A 58 -5.91 11.45 -1.82
C ARG A 58 -5.33 12.83 -1.52
N LEU A 59 -4.01 12.96 -1.44
CA LEU A 59 -3.34 14.26 -1.23
C LEU A 59 -3.59 15.21 -2.39
N ALA A 60 -3.47 14.75 -3.64
CA ALA A 60 -3.75 15.55 -4.83
C ALA A 60 -5.21 16.00 -4.88
N MET A 61 -6.15 15.16 -4.42
CA MET A 61 -7.56 15.56 -4.30
C MET A 61 -7.76 16.66 -3.25
N LEU A 62 -7.13 16.53 -2.08
CA LEU A 62 -7.20 17.55 -1.02
C LEU A 62 -6.60 18.87 -1.49
N GLU A 63 -5.45 18.85 -2.19
CA GLU A 63 -4.81 20.04 -2.74
C GLU A 63 -5.68 20.73 -3.78
N ARG A 64 -6.32 19.97 -4.68
CA ARG A 64 -7.31 20.53 -5.63
C ARG A 64 -8.50 21.15 -4.92
N MET A 65 -9.00 20.54 -3.86
CA MET A 65 -10.08 21.10 -3.05
C MET A 65 -9.65 22.37 -2.34
N SER A 66 -8.49 22.39 -1.67
CA SER A 66 -7.99 23.57 -0.99
C SER A 66 -7.72 24.72 -1.96
N ALA A 67 -7.14 24.44 -3.14
CA ALA A 67 -6.90 25.44 -4.18
C ALA A 67 -8.21 26.07 -4.68
N ARG A 68 -9.29 25.28 -4.80
CA ARG A 68 -10.62 25.80 -5.17
C ARG A 68 -11.19 26.80 -4.15
N TYR A 69 -10.82 26.65 -2.88
CA TYR A 69 -11.28 27.52 -1.79
C TYR A 69 -10.22 28.52 -1.33
N ALA A 70 -9.07 28.61 -2.02
CA ALA A 70 -7.95 29.46 -1.62
C ALA A 70 -8.26 30.97 -1.71
N ASP A 71 -9.15 31.37 -2.63
CA ASP A 71 -9.63 32.75 -2.75
C ASP A 71 -10.73 33.11 -1.74
N LEU A 72 -11.21 32.13 -0.95
CA LEU A 72 -12.14 32.40 0.13
C LEU A 72 -11.37 32.80 1.39
N HIS A 73 -11.15 34.10 1.53
CA HIS A 73 -10.74 34.68 2.81
C HIS A 73 -11.93 34.75 3.75
N PHE A 74 -11.90 33.95 4.81
CA PHE A 74 -12.79 34.12 5.96
C PHE A 74 -12.14 35.09 6.94
N GLU A 75 -12.94 35.94 7.59
CA GLU A 75 -12.49 36.71 8.75
C GLU A 75 -11.89 35.74 9.79
N SER A 76 -10.86 36.20 10.52
CA SER A 76 -10.20 35.34 11.49
C SER A 76 -11.23 34.80 12.50
N LEU A 77 -11.01 33.58 13.00
CA LEU A 77 -11.91 33.00 14.00
C LEU A 77 -12.02 33.87 15.26
N ASP A 78 -10.98 34.66 15.56
CA ASP A 78 -10.98 35.63 16.65
C ASP A 78 -11.96 36.79 16.38
N SER A 79 -12.02 37.30 15.14
CA SER A 79 -12.98 38.33 14.70
C SER A 79 -14.43 37.84 14.80
N ILE A 80 -14.68 36.57 14.49
CA ILE A 80 -16.02 35.96 14.58
C ILE A 80 -16.42 35.73 16.05
N ARG A 81 -15.44 35.49 16.94
CA ARG A 81 -15.66 35.18 18.35
C ARG A 81 -15.92 36.42 19.22
N GLU A 82 -15.53 37.63 18.79
CA GLU A 82 -15.80 38.88 19.52
C GLU A 82 -17.29 39.19 19.75
N GLY A 83 -18.20 38.54 19.01
CA GLY A 83 -19.66 38.75 19.15
C GLY A 83 -20.40 37.69 19.96
N TRP A 84 -19.73 36.67 20.49
CA TRP A 84 -20.40 35.56 21.19
C TRP A 84 -20.34 35.76 22.71
N PRO A 85 -21.48 35.68 23.42
CA PRO A 85 -21.46 35.68 24.89
C PRO A 85 -20.84 34.37 25.41
N GLU A 86 -20.11 34.47 26.53
CA GLU A 86 -19.42 33.35 27.20
C GLU A 86 -20.31 32.14 27.47
#